data_AF-A0A969CM14-F1
#
_entry.id   AF-A0A969CM14-F1
#
_cell.length_a   1.000
_cell.length_b   1.000
_cell.length_c   1.000
_cell.angle_alpha   90.00
_cell.angle_beta   90.00
_cell.angle_gamma   90.00
#
_symmetry.space_group_name_H-M   'P 1'
#
loop_
_entity.id
_entity.type
_entity.pdbx_description
1 polymer ?
#
loop_
_entity_poly.entity_id
_entity_poly.type
_entity_poly.pdbx_seq_one_letter_code
_entity_poly.pdbx_strand_id
1 'polypeptide(L)'
;MFTRIELETKSLLELVALCARYGLKAHSDPNLRSSWATVLLSFSNIALSQMQRGVGLKYPGRDAIESLIVAYDAFGLPTREQSALIKVSVENRRIMPLPYRVEQQRMLAVYQAKVNLDKAISLLGGF
;
A
#
# COMPACT_ATOMS: atom_id res chain seq x y z
N MET A 1 -12.80 11.75 11.92
CA MET A 1 -12.76 11.02 13.20
C MET A 1 -14.12 11.18 13.84
N PHE A 2 -14.75 10.11 14.29
CA PHE A 2 -16.06 10.20 14.95
C PHE A 2 -15.93 11.01 16.24
N THR A 3 -16.92 11.86 16.54
CA THR A 3 -16.97 12.53 17.84
C THR A 3 -17.65 11.65 18.87
N ARG A 4 -17.34 11.86 20.15
CA ARG A 4 -18.03 11.15 21.23
C ARG A 4 -19.55 11.37 21.16
N ILE A 5 -19.98 12.61 20.94
CA ILE A 5 -21.40 12.99 20.83
C ILE A 5 -22.08 12.22 19.68
N GLU A 6 -21.43 12.15 18.52
CA GLU A 6 -21.97 11.42 17.35
C GLU A 6 -22.14 9.93 17.61
N LEU A 7 -21.22 9.30 18.36
CA LEU A 7 -21.33 7.88 18.70
C LEU A 7 -22.32 7.64 19.84
N GLU A 8 -22.49 8.60 20.74
CA GLU A 8 -23.42 8.50 21.86
C GLU A 8 -24.88 8.44 21.41
N THR A 9 -25.24 9.05 20.27
CA THR A 9 -26.59 8.99 19.70
C THR A 9 -26.90 7.73 18.91
N LYS A 10 -25.89 6.89 18.60
CA LYS A 10 -26.06 5.64 17.83
C LYS A 10 -26.47 4.48 18.72
N SER A 11 -27.37 3.65 18.19
CA SER A 11 -27.74 2.35 18.75
C SER A 11 -26.58 1.34 18.68
N LEU A 12 -26.70 0.26 19.44
CA LEU A 12 -25.73 -0.85 19.41
C LEU A 12 -25.57 -1.42 18.00
N LEU A 13 -26.68 -1.68 17.30
CA LEU A 13 -26.66 -2.26 15.95
C LEU A 13 -25.94 -1.35 14.95
N GLU A 14 -26.17 -0.03 15.04
CA GLU A 14 -25.48 0.94 14.17
C GLU A 14 -23.98 0.99 14.46
N LEU A 15 -23.57 0.92 15.73
CA LEU A 15 -22.15 0.89 16.10
C LEU A 15 -21.46 -0.40 15.63
N VAL A 16 -22.14 -1.54 15.75
CA VAL A 16 -21.67 -2.83 15.22
C VAL A 16 -21.50 -2.75 13.70
N ALA A 17 -22.50 -2.26 12.98
CA ALA A 17 -22.46 -2.11 11.52
C ALA A 17 -21.32 -1.17 11.07
N LEU A 18 -21.12 -0.06 11.79
CA LEU A 18 -20.01 0.86 11.54
C LEU A 18 -18.65 0.19 11.76
N CYS A 19 -18.47 -0.54 12.85
CA CYS A 19 -17.22 -1.25 13.11
C CYS A 19 -16.96 -2.33 12.05
N ALA A 20 -17.98 -3.10 11.67
CA ALA A 20 -17.89 -4.14 10.66
C ALA A 20 -17.44 -3.59 9.29
N ARG A 21 -17.94 -2.41 8.89
CA ARG A 21 -17.51 -1.73 7.65
C ARG A 21 -16.00 -1.46 7.61
N TYR A 22 -15.38 -1.23 8.76
CA TYR A 22 -13.94 -0.99 8.88
C TYR A 22 -13.15 -2.24 9.32
N GLY A 23 -13.79 -3.40 9.43
CA GLY A 23 -13.15 -4.64 9.90
C GLY A 23 -12.76 -4.61 11.38
N LEU A 24 -13.36 -3.72 12.17
CA LEU A 24 -13.08 -3.54 13.60
C LEU A 24 -14.00 -4.43 14.45
N LYS A 25 -13.47 -4.92 15.58
CA LYS A 25 -14.21 -5.70 16.58
C LYS A 25 -14.38 -4.88 17.85
N ALA A 26 -15.35 -5.26 18.70
CA ALA A 26 -15.56 -4.65 20.02
C ALA A 26 -14.27 -4.68 20.87
N HIS A 27 -14.07 -3.66 21.71
CA HIS A 27 -12.88 -3.59 22.56
C HIS A 27 -12.83 -4.72 23.61
N SER A 28 -13.97 -4.99 24.23
CA SER A 28 -14.13 -6.01 25.27
C SER A 28 -15.43 -6.80 25.06
N ASP A 29 -16.55 -6.30 25.56
CA ASP A 29 -17.85 -6.99 25.49
C ASP A 29 -18.65 -6.54 24.25
N PRO A 30 -18.99 -7.44 23.32
CA PRO A 30 -19.78 -7.13 22.13
C PRO A 30 -21.23 -6.71 22.43
N ASN A 31 -21.75 -6.99 23.62
CA ASN A 31 -23.11 -6.58 24.01
C ASN A 31 -23.15 -5.15 24.56
N LEU A 32 -22.00 -4.58 24.90
CA LEU A 32 -21.90 -3.23 25.44
C LEU A 32 -21.67 -2.21 24.33
N ARG A 33 -22.57 -1.24 24.25
CA ARG A 33 -22.48 -0.10 23.33
C ARG A 33 -21.16 0.67 23.45
N SER A 34 -20.71 0.87 24.70
CA SER A 34 -19.45 1.56 25.01
C SER A 34 -18.23 0.84 24.45
N SER A 35 -18.26 -0.50 24.36
CA SER A 35 -17.17 -1.32 23.83
C SER A 35 -16.93 -1.03 22.34
N TRP A 36 -17.99 -0.88 21.56
CA TRP A 36 -17.91 -0.51 20.14
C TRP A 36 -17.54 0.96 19.93
N ALA A 37 -18.16 1.86 20.70
CA ALA A 37 -17.86 3.29 20.63
C ALA A 37 -16.38 3.58 20.97
N THR A 38 -15.82 2.89 21.97
CA THR A 38 -14.41 3.03 22.37
C THR A 38 -13.47 2.71 21.21
N VAL A 39 -13.77 1.68 20.41
CA VAL A 39 -12.94 1.31 19.26
C VAL A 39 -13.00 2.37 18.17
N LEU A 40 -14.21 2.85 17.83
CA LEU A 40 -14.39 3.90 16.83
C LEU A 40 -13.71 5.24 17.20
N LEU A 41 -13.60 5.52 18.51
CA LEU A 41 -12.89 6.70 19.01
C LEU A 41 -11.37 6.56 19.01
N SER A 42 -10.84 5.34 19.16
CA SER A 42 -9.43 5.13 19.48
C SER A 42 -8.62 4.47 18.37
N PHE A 43 -9.24 3.76 17.42
CA PHE A 43 -8.52 2.90 16.46
C PHE A 43 -7.46 3.66 15.64
N SER A 44 -7.72 4.91 15.26
CA SER A 44 -6.77 5.72 14.50
C SER A 44 -5.52 6.05 15.31
N ASN A 45 -5.69 6.44 16.58
CA ASN A 45 -4.57 6.74 17.47
C ASN A 45 -3.79 5.46 17.83
N ILE A 46 -4.49 4.34 18.02
CA ILE A 46 -3.87 3.04 18.26
C ILE A 46 -3.05 2.63 17.04
N ALA A 47 -3.58 2.75 15.82
CA ALA A 47 -2.87 2.38 14.60
C ALA A 47 -1.57 3.19 14.40
N LEU A 48 -1.61 4.51 14.64
CA LEU A 48 -0.42 5.35 14.55
C LEU A 48 0.61 5.02 15.65
N SER A 49 0.16 4.79 16.88
CA SER A 49 1.02 4.38 18.00
C SER A 49 1.65 3.00 17.76
N GLN A 50 0.91 2.06 17.17
CA GLN A 50 1.43 0.75 16.76
C GLN A 50 2.54 0.90 15.73
N MET A 51 2.33 1.72 14.68
CA MET A 51 3.35 1.98 13.67
C MET A 51 4.62 2.58 14.28
N GLN A 52 4.49 3.56 15.18
CA GLN A 52 5.64 4.16 15.90
C GLN A 52 6.39 3.16 16.77
N ARG A 53 5.67 2.18 17.35
CA ARG A 53 6.24 1.11 18.18
C ARG A 53 6.72 -0.10 17.35
N GLY A 54 6.65 -0.04 16.03
CA GLY A 54 7.07 -1.12 15.14
C GLY A 54 6.15 -2.35 15.13
N VAL A 55 4.87 -2.18 15.48
CA VAL A 55 3.84 -3.24 15.45
C VAL A 55 3.04 -3.15 14.15
N GLY A 56 2.90 -4.28 13.45
CA GLY A 56 2.16 -4.34 12.18
C GLY A 56 2.93 -3.66 11.04
N LEU A 57 2.26 -2.73 10.33
CA LEU A 57 2.92 -1.90 9.31
C LEU A 57 3.94 -0.98 10.00
N LYS A 58 5.18 -1.03 9.55
CA LYS A 58 6.29 -0.26 10.12
C LYS A 58 7.16 0.32 9.02
N TYR A 59 7.86 1.41 9.37
CA TYR A 59 8.90 1.93 8.51
C TYR A 59 10.02 0.89 8.39
N PRO A 60 10.48 0.56 7.17
CA PRO A 60 11.42 -0.54 6.95
C PRO A 60 12.84 -0.23 7.47
N GLY A 61 13.13 1.04 7.77
CA GLY A 61 14.43 1.49 8.23
C GLY A 61 15.40 1.78 7.08
N ARG A 62 16.52 2.40 7.42
CA ARG A 62 17.50 2.89 6.45
C ARG A 62 18.11 1.77 5.61
N ASP A 63 18.57 0.69 6.23
CA ASP A 63 19.25 -0.41 5.55
C ASP A 63 18.36 -1.10 4.50
N ALA A 64 17.07 -1.22 4.80
CA ALA A 64 16.10 -1.78 3.86
C ALA A 64 15.87 -0.83 2.67
N ILE A 65 15.85 0.48 2.90
CA ILE A 65 15.74 1.48 1.81
C ILE A 65 17.00 1.48 0.94
N GLU A 66 18.19 1.41 1.55
CA GLU A 66 19.45 1.28 0.81
C GLU A 66 19.44 0.00 -0.04
N SER A 67 18.90 -1.11 0.49
CA SER A 67 18.74 -2.35 -0.28
C SER A 67 17.77 -2.18 -1.48
N LEU A 68 16.71 -1.39 -1.34
CA LEU A 68 15.82 -1.07 -2.46
C LEU A 68 16.51 -0.22 -3.53
N ILE A 69 17.33 0.75 -3.12
CA ILE A 69 18.12 1.60 -4.04
C ILE A 69 19.11 0.74 -4.82
N VAL A 70 19.87 -0.12 -4.12
CA VAL A 70 20.78 -1.07 -4.77
C VAL A 70 20.05 -1.95 -5.78
N ALA A 71 18.87 -2.47 -5.41
CA ALA A 71 18.05 -3.26 -6.32
C ALA A 71 17.58 -2.44 -7.53
N TYR A 72 17.14 -1.19 -7.34
CA TYR A 72 16.71 -0.29 -8.40
C TYR A 72 17.84 0.05 -9.39
N ASP A 73 19.05 0.31 -8.87
CA ASP A 73 20.23 0.64 -9.66
C ASP A 73 20.70 -0.55 -10.51
N ALA A 74 20.55 -1.78 -10.00
CA ALA A 74 20.90 -3.01 -10.71
C ALA A 74 20.14 -3.21 -12.04
N PHE A 75 18.98 -2.57 -12.23
CA PHE A 75 18.25 -2.61 -13.51
C PHE A 75 18.90 -1.77 -14.61
N GLY A 76 19.77 -0.82 -14.27
CA GLY A 76 20.33 0.15 -15.23
C GLY A 76 19.28 1.07 -15.85
N LEU A 77 19.62 1.64 -17.02
CA LEU A 77 18.73 2.49 -17.82
C LEU A 77 18.44 1.82 -19.17
N PRO A 78 17.19 1.87 -19.67
CA PRO A 78 16.88 1.34 -20.98
C PRO A 78 17.62 2.11 -22.07
N THR A 79 18.08 1.41 -23.10
CA THR A 79 18.58 2.06 -24.31
C THR A 79 17.46 2.82 -25.04
N ARG A 80 17.80 3.57 -26.09
CA ARG A 80 16.79 4.28 -26.90
C ARG A 80 15.81 3.30 -27.56
N GLU A 81 16.32 2.18 -28.06
CA GLU A 81 15.53 1.12 -28.71
C GLU A 81 14.62 0.41 -27.71
N GLN A 82 15.15 0.07 -26.52
CA GLN A 82 14.36 -0.52 -25.45
C GLN A 82 13.26 0.44 -24.99
N SER A 83 13.57 1.72 -24.82
CA SER A 83 12.60 2.75 -24.44
C SER A 83 11.49 2.89 -25.47
N ALA A 84 11.84 2.91 -26.76
CA ALA A 84 10.87 2.96 -27.85
C ALA A 84 9.96 1.72 -27.83
N LEU A 85 10.54 0.52 -27.69
CA LEU A 85 9.79 -0.73 -27.62
C LEU A 85 8.87 -0.77 -26.40
N ILE A 86 9.34 -0.36 -25.23
CA ILE A 86 8.54 -0.26 -24.00
C ILE A 86 7.34 0.67 -24.23
N LYS A 87 7.55 1.86 -24.78
CA LYS A 87 6.49 2.85 -25.01
C LYS A 87 5.38 2.29 -25.89
N VAL A 88 5.73 1.72 -27.04
CA VAL A 88 4.72 1.13 -27.95
C VAL A 88 4.07 -0.13 -27.38
N SER A 89 4.75 -0.84 -26.46
CA SER A 89 4.19 -1.99 -25.74
C SER A 89 3.13 -1.55 -24.72
N VAL A 90 3.40 -0.50 -23.94
CA VAL A 90 2.44 0.08 -22.98
C VAL A 90 1.20 0.60 -23.69
N GLU A 91 1.37 1.21 -24.87
CA GLU A 91 0.26 1.71 -25.70
C GLU A 91 -0.49 0.59 -26.45
N ASN A 92 -0.08 -0.68 -26.32
CA ASN A 92 -0.57 -1.82 -27.09
C ASN A 92 -0.52 -1.61 -28.63
N ARG A 93 0.39 -0.77 -29.12
CA ARG A 93 0.48 -0.38 -30.54
C ARG A 93 1.40 -1.28 -31.36
N ARG A 94 2.29 -2.04 -30.71
CA ARG A 94 3.22 -2.95 -31.40
C ARG A 94 3.43 -4.22 -30.59
N ILE A 95 3.02 -5.35 -31.15
CA ILE A 95 3.23 -6.68 -30.58
C ILE A 95 4.21 -7.41 -31.48
N MET A 96 5.32 -7.87 -30.91
CA MET A 96 6.31 -8.64 -31.64
C MET A 96 5.75 -10.03 -32.00
N PRO A 97 6.16 -10.61 -33.14
CA PRO A 97 5.87 -12.00 -33.47
C PRO A 97 6.61 -12.96 -32.53
N LEU A 98 6.21 -14.22 -32.51
CA LEU A 98 6.97 -15.26 -31.81
C LEU A 98 8.32 -15.50 -32.52
N PRO A 99 9.41 -15.80 -31.78
CA PRO A 99 9.47 -15.95 -30.32
C PRO A 99 9.48 -14.62 -29.54
N TYR A 100 9.92 -13.53 -30.19
CA TYR A 100 10.21 -12.19 -29.62
C TYR A 100 9.11 -11.54 -28.77
N ARG A 101 7.86 -12.01 -28.88
CA ARG A 101 6.76 -11.62 -28.00
C ARG A 101 7.07 -11.90 -26.53
N VAL A 102 7.66 -13.05 -26.23
CA VAL A 102 7.97 -13.46 -24.84
C VAL A 102 9.04 -12.53 -24.26
N GLU A 103 10.07 -12.23 -25.05
CA GLU A 103 11.15 -11.32 -24.68
C GLU A 103 10.64 -9.89 -24.52
N GLN A 104 9.73 -9.44 -25.39
CA GLN A 104 9.07 -8.13 -25.26
C GLN A 104 8.27 -8.04 -23.95
N GLN A 105 7.47 -9.06 -23.61
CA GLN A 105 6.73 -9.11 -22.35
C GLN A 105 7.66 -9.12 -21.15
N ARG A 106 8.76 -9.89 -21.22
CA ARG A 106 9.78 -9.94 -20.16
C ARG A 106 10.44 -8.57 -19.97
N MET A 107 10.83 -7.90 -21.05
CA MET A 107 11.40 -6.54 -21.00
C MET A 107 10.43 -5.56 -20.34
N LEU A 108 9.14 -5.61 -20.70
CA LEU A 108 8.12 -4.76 -20.10
C LEU A 108 7.96 -5.03 -18.60
N ALA A 109 7.93 -6.31 -18.18
CA ALA A 109 7.83 -6.68 -16.78
C ALA A 109 9.04 -6.20 -15.95
N VAL A 110 10.26 -6.35 -16.51
CA VAL A 110 11.50 -5.85 -15.88
C VAL A 110 11.45 -4.33 -15.70
N TYR A 111 11.03 -3.60 -16.74
CA TYR A 111 10.89 -2.15 -16.65
C TYR A 111 9.81 -1.73 -15.63
N GLN A 112 8.67 -2.41 -15.60
CA GLN A 112 7.62 -2.15 -14.62
C GLN A 112 8.09 -2.42 -13.18
N ALA A 113 8.88 -3.46 -12.94
CA ALA A 113 9.48 -3.71 -11.64
C ALA A 113 10.40 -2.55 -11.23
N LYS A 114 11.25 -2.05 -12.13
CA LYS A 114 12.09 -0.87 -11.90
C LYS A 114 11.26 0.36 -11.52
N VAL A 115 10.19 0.66 -12.27
CA VAL A 115 9.29 1.80 -11.98
C VAL A 115 8.60 1.65 -10.63
N ASN A 116 8.19 0.44 -10.26
CA ASN A 116 7.58 0.19 -8.96
C ASN A 116 8.56 0.37 -7.81
N LEU A 117 9.84 0.00 -8.01
CA LEU A 117 10.90 0.27 -7.03
C LEU A 117 11.16 1.76 -6.86
N ASP A 118 11.27 2.51 -7.97
CA ASP A 118 11.43 3.97 -7.93
C ASP A 118 10.30 4.65 -7.15
N LYS A 119 9.06 4.22 -7.40
CA LYS A 119 7.88 4.69 -6.66
C LYS A 119 7.96 4.34 -5.18
N ALA A 120 8.37 3.13 -4.83
CA ALA A 120 8.52 2.71 -3.43
C ALA A 120 9.61 3.53 -2.73
N ILE A 121 10.77 3.72 -3.35
CA ILE A 121 11.88 4.53 -2.83
C ILE A 121 11.41 5.98 -2.62
N SER A 122 10.73 6.58 -3.61
CA SER A 122 10.21 7.95 -3.51
C SER A 122 9.20 8.13 -2.37
N LEU A 123 8.32 7.15 -2.16
CA LEU A 123 7.34 7.17 -1.06
C LEU A 123 8.00 6.99 0.31
N LEU A 124 9.11 6.24 0.40
CA LEU A 124 9.80 5.94 1.64
C LEU A 124 10.88 6.96 2.01
N GLY A 125 11.49 7.61 1.02
CA GLY A 125 12.54 8.63 1.21
C GLY A 125 12.02 10.03 1.53
N GLY A 126 10.71 10.23 1.52
CA GLY A 126 10.06 11.49 1.92
C GLY A 126 9.85 11.65 3.44
N PHE A 127 10.32 10.71 4.25
CA PHE A 127 10.22 10.68 5.71
C PHE A 127 11.61 10.56 6.33
#